data_AF-A0A291P571-F1
#
_entry.id   AF-A0A291P571-F1
#
_cell.length_a   1.000
_cell.length_b   1.000
_cell.length_c   1.000
_cell.angle_alpha   90.00
_cell.angle_beta   90.00
_cell.angle_gamma   90.00
#
_symmetry.space_group_name_H-M   'P 1'
#
loop_
_entity.id
_entity.type
_entity.pdbx_description
1 polymer ?
#
loop_
_entity_poly.entity_id
_entity_poly.type
_entity_poly.pdbx_seq_one_letter_code
_entity_poly.pdbx_strand_id
1 'polypeptide(L)'
;MSNTQLTVADIAVRQDSEGRFNLNDLHKAAGGERRFDTREFLDREQTKELVAELESQMTEIPVNKKRGRYGGTFVVKELVYAYAMWISPAFNLKVIRAFDQPRPKAWPWPITPPTTSSTTRSTTWRSSSIRPGS
;
A
#
# COMPACT_ATOMS: atom_id res chain seq x y z
N MET A 1 7.76 8.99 -14.60
CA MET A 1 6.42 8.43 -14.36
C MET A 1 6.52 7.37 -13.28
N SER A 2 6.37 7.73 -12.01
CA SER A 2 6.41 6.79 -10.88
C SER A 2 4.99 6.58 -10.36
N ASN A 3 4.33 5.52 -10.82
CA ASN A 3 3.04 5.09 -10.28
C ASN A 3 3.27 4.58 -8.86
N THR A 4 2.95 5.40 -7.86
CA THR A 4 3.17 5.07 -6.45
C THR A 4 1.94 4.32 -5.95
N GLN A 5 2.10 3.01 -5.73
CA GLN A 5 1.03 2.16 -5.22
C GLN A 5 1.06 2.21 -3.68
N LEU A 6 -0.04 2.66 -3.07
CA LEU A 6 -0.21 2.68 -1.61
C LEU A 6 -0.91 1.40 -1.19
N THR A 7 -0.36 0.65 -0.25
CA THR A 7 -1.05 -0.53 0.32
C THR A 7 -1.71 -0.14 1.65
N VAL A 8 -3.03 -0.18 1.69
CA VAL A 8 -3.84 0.06 2.89
C VAL A 8 -4.56 -1.23 3.26
N ALA A 9 -4.31 -1.76 4.46
CA ALA A 9 -4.97 -2.98 4.96
C ALA A 9 -4.93 -4.15 3.94
N ASP A 10 -3.73 -4.44 3.42
CA ASP A 10 -3.46 -5.48 2.41
C ASP A 10 -4.07 -5.24 1.02
N ILE A 11 -4.74 -4.11 0.81
CA ILE A 11 -5.32 -3.72 -0.47
C ILE A 11 -4.54 -2.57 -1.08
N ALA A 12 -4.12 -2.77 -2.32
CA ALA A 12 -3.41 -1.75 -3.07
C ALA A 12 -4.37 -0.69 -3.62
N VAL A 13 -4.22 0.53 -3.13
CA VAL A 13 -4.92 1.73 -3.59
C VAL A 13 -4.16 2.30 -4.78
N ARG A 14 -4.85 2.43 -5.92
CA ARG A 14 -4.28 3.02 -7.12
C ARG A 14 -4.14 4.54 -6.97
N GLN A 15 -3.02 5.07 -7.47
CA GLN A 15 -2.76 6.50 -7.55
C GLN A 15 -2.74 6.95 -9.02
N ASP A 16 -3.18 8.18 -9.27
CA ASP A 16 -3.11 8.83 -10.58
C ASP A 16 -1.77 9.57 -10.76
N SER A 17 -1.46 9.96 -11.99
CA SER A 17 -0.27 10.75 -12.32
C SER A 17 -0.20 12.10 -11.60
N GLU A 18 -1.35 12.65 -11.22
CA GLU A 18 -1.53 13.89 -10.45
C GLU A 18 -1.56 13.63 -8.93
N GLY A 19 -1.08 12.48 -8.46
CA GLY A 19 -0.94 12.21 -7.03
C GLY A 19 -2.24 11.86 -6.28
N ARG A 20 -3.39 11.78 -6.95
CA ARG A 20 -4.69 11.44 -6.35
C ARG A 20 -4.89 9.94 -6.16
N PHE A 21 -5.60 9.54 -5.11
CA PHE A 21 -5.87 8.15 -4.75
C PHE A 21 -7.29 7.70 -5.12
N ASN A 22 -7.44 6.44 -5.53
CA ASN A 22 -8.74 5.88 -5.88
C ASN A 22 -9.57 5.56 -4.63
N LEU A 23 -10.62 6.34 -4.41
CA LEU A 23 -11.52 6.21 -3.26
C LEU A 23 -12.33 4.91 -3.28
N ASN A 24 -12.60 4.33 -4.47
CA ASN A 24 -13.30 3.05 -4.56
C ASN A 24 -12.43 1.87 -4.11
N ASP A 25 -11.13 1.93 -4.36
CA ASP A 25 -10.21 0.88 -3.90
C ASP A 25 -10.06 0.97 -2.37
N LEU A 26 -10.04 2.20 -1.83
CA LEU A 26 -10.04 2.44 -0.39
C LEU A 26 -11.35 1.98 0.28
N HIS A 27 -12.50 2.19 -0.37
CA HIS A 27 -13.79 1.69 0.10
C HIS A 27 -13.79 0.15 0.21
N LYS A 28 -13.22 -0.54 -0.79
CA LYS A 28 -13.03 -1.99 -0.73
C LYS A 28 -12.07 -2.40 0.40
N ALA A 29 -10.98 -1.64 0.60
CA ALA A 29 -10.05 -1.83 1.70
C ALA A 29 -10.68 -1.69 3.09
N ALA A 30 -11.72 -0.87 3.19
CA ALA A 30 -12.48 -0.66 4.42
C ALA A 30 -13.54 -1.76 4.67
N GLY A 31 -13.81 -2.65 3.71
CA GLY A 31 -14.81 -3.73 3.84
C GLY A 31 -16.02 -3.60 2.91
N GLY A 32 -16.12 -2.53 2.10
CA GLY A 32 -17.15 -2.42 1.05
C GLY A 32 -18.59 -2.28 1.55
N GLU A 33 -18.79 -1.76 2.77
CA GLU A 33 -20.13 -1.60 3.33
C GLU A 33 -20.91 -0.48 2.63
N ARG A 34 -22.10 -0.78 2.07
CA ARG A 34 -22.96 0.19 1.35
C ARG A 34 -23.21 1.51 2.09
N ARG A 35 -23.31 1.50 3.43
CA ARG A 35 -23.50 2.73 4.23
C ARG A 35 -22.35 3.73 4.09
N PHE A 36 -21.17 3.26 3.69
CA PHE A 36 -19.97 4.06 3.50
C PHE A 36 -19.62 4.22 2.03
N ASP A 37 -20.60 4.09 1.12
CA ASP A 37 -20.39 4.24 -0.31
C ASP A 37 -19.73 5.58 -0.66
N THR A 38 -18.86 5.56 -1.68
CA THR A 38 -18.15 6.75 -2.17
C THR A 38 -19.09 7.89 -2.55
N ARG A 39 -20.30 7.59 -3.04
CA ARG A 39 -21.30 8.60 -3.42
C ARG A 39 -21.84 9.32 -2.20
N GLU A 40 -22.28 8.55 -1.20
CA GLU A 40 -22.78 9.07 0.07
C GLU A 40 -21.75 10.00 0.72
N PHE A 41 -20.48 9.61 0.74
CA PHE A 41 -19.41 10.45 1.28
C PHE A 41 -19.32 11.81 0.58
N LEU A 42 -19.34 11.84 -0.75
CA LEU A 42 -19.23 13.08 -1.54
C LEU A 42 -20.49 13.95 -1.44
N ASP A 43 -21.65 13.36 -1.14
CA ASP A 43 -22.90 14.08 -1.01
C ASP A 43 -23.08 14.76 0.36
N ARG A 44 -22.28 14.38 1.37
CA ARG A 44 -22.29 15.01 2.70
C ARG A 44 -21.87 16.48 2.62
N GLU A 45 -22.57 17.32 3.37
CA GLU A 45 -22.30 18.76 3.47
C GLU A 45 -20.87 19.06 3.92
N GLN A 46 -20.41 18.42 5.00
CA GLN A 46 -19.03 18.56 5.48
C GLN A 46 -17.98 18.22 4.42
N THR A 47 -18.24 17.22 3.56
CA THR A 47 -17.32 16.86 2.48
C THR A 47 -17.33 17.90 1.37
N LYS A 48 -18.50 18.44 1.03
CA LYS A 48 -18.64 19.51 0.03
C LYS A 48 -17.93 20.79 0.46
N GLU A 49 -18.08 21.17 1.72
CA GLU A 49 -17.35 22.30 2.31
C GLU A 49 -15.84 22.08 2.27
N LEU A 50 -15.38 20.89 2.66
CA LEU A 50 -13.96 20.53 2.60
C LEU A 50 -13.43 20.56 1.16
N VAL A 51 -14.20 20.07 0.19
CA VAL A 51 -13.84 20.14 -1.23
C VAL A 51 -13.72 21.60 -1.69
N ALA A 52 -14.68 22.46 -1.34
CA ALA A 52 -14.64 23.88 -1.70
C ALA A 52 -13.42 24.60 -1.10
N GLU A 53 -13.07 24.29 0.15
CA GLU A 53 -11.86 24.82 0.79
C GLU A 53 -10.59 24.36 0.04
N LEU A 54 -10.50 23.07 -0.30
CA LEU A 54 -9.37 22.52 -1.06
C LEU A 54 -9.26 23.12 -2.47
N GLU A 55 -10.39 23.37 -3.15
CA GLU A 55 -10.41 24.06 -4.45
C GLU A 55 -9.88 25.49 -4.36
N SER A 56 -10.03 26.15 -3.21
CA SER A 56 -9.50 27.50 -2.99
C SER A 56 -8.00 27.52 -2.68
N GLN A 57 -7.48 26.49 -2.03
CA GLN A 57 -6.09 26.41 -1.58
C GLN A 57 -5.17 25.75 -2.60
N MET A 58 -5.70 24.88 -3.46
CA MET A 58 -4.95 24.09 -4.43
C MET A 58 -5.33 24.46 -5.86
N THR A 59 -4.35 24.43 -6.78
CA THR A 59 -4.60 24.60 -8.21
C THR A 59 -5.08 23.29 -8.88
N GLU A 60 -4.90 22.16 -8.19
CA GLU A 60 -5.26 20.84 -8.69
C GLU A 60 -6.71 20.48 -8.35
N ILE A 61 -7.36 19.70 -9.23
CA ILE A 61 -8.74 19.26 -9.01
C ILE A 61 -8.77 18.25 -7.86
N PRO A 62 -9.44 18.54 -6.73
CA PRO A 62 -9.40 17.70 -5.54
C PRO A 62 -10.17 16.39 -5.70
N VAL A 63 -11.19 16.38 -6.56
CA VAL A 63 -12.00 15.20 -6.89
C VAL A 63 -12.10 15.02 -8.40
N ASN A 64 -11.52 13.95 -8.93
CA ASN A 64 -11.58 13.61 -10.35
C ASN A 64 -12.33 12.28 -10.55
N LYS A 65 -13.47 12.32 -11.25
CA LYS A 65 -14.28 11.13 -11.56
C LYS A 65 -13.94 10.61 -12.96
N LYS A 66 -13.19 9.51 -13.05
CA LYS A 66 -12.88 8.86 -14.34
C LYS A 66 -13.92 7.78 -14.66
N ARG A 67 -14.49 7.82 -15.87
CA ARG A 67 -15.42 6.80 -16.39
C ARG A 67 -14.64 5.71 -17.16
N GLY A 68 -15.12 4.46 -17.14
CA GLY A 68 -14.55 3.34 -17.92
C GLY A 68 -14.06 2.15 -17.09
N ARG A 69 -13.40 1.18 -17.74
CA ARG A 69 -12.94 -0.10 -17.13
C ARG A 69 -12.00 0.08 -15.94
N TYR A 70 -11.17 1.12 -15.97
CA TYR A 70 -10.27 1.51 -14.86
C TYR A 70 -10.78 2.75 -14.12
N GLY A 71 -12.05 3.10 -14.32
CA GLY A 71 -12.69 4.26 -13.73
C GLY A 71 -12.83 4.17 -12.21
N GLY A 72 -13.17 5.30 -11.62
CA GLY A 72 -13.29 5.48 -10.18
C GLY A 72 -13.28 6.96 -9.82
N THR A 73 -13.52 7.22 -8.54
CA THR A 73 -13.37 8.56 -7.96
C THR A 73 -11.94 8.66 -7.43
N PHE A 74 -11.16 9.55 -8.00
CA PHE A 74 -9.80 9.87 -7.55
C PHE A 74 -9.85 11.13 -6.70
N VAL A 75 -9.28 11.08 -5.51
CA VAL A 75 -9.30 12.19 -4.55
C VAL A 75 -7.91 12.48 -3.99
N VAL A 76 -7.69 13.70 -3.54
CA VAL A 76 -6.44 14.09 -2.85
C VAL A 76 -6.32 13.43 -1.47
N LYS A 77 -5.12 13.49 -0.88
CA LYS A 77 -4.76 12.78 0.36
C LYS A 77 -5.61 13.23 1.55
N GLU A 78 -5.98 14.49 1.59
CA GLU A 78 -6.79 15.12 2.63
C GLU A 78 -8.20 14.51 2.66
N LEU A 79 -8.80 14.31 1.49
CA LEU A 79 -10.09 13.64 1.35
C LEU A 79 -10.02 12.16 1.69
N VAL A 80 -8.88 11.51 1.44
CA VAL A 80 -8.63 10.13 1.89
C VAL A 80 -8.69 10.04 3.41
N TYR A 81 -8.08 10.98 4.13
CA TYR A 81 -8.14 11.01 5.60
C TYR A 81 -9.55 11.30 6.12
N ALA A 82 -10.24 12.29 5.53
CA ALA A 82 -11.62 12.60 5.89
C ALA A 82 -12.54 11.37 5.71
N TYR A 83 -12.40 10.66 4.60
CA TYR A 83 -13.15 9.44 4.34
C TYR A 83 -12.83 8.32 5.34
N ALA A 84 -11.55 8.10 5.62
CA ALA A 84 -11.12 7.07 6.56
C ALA A 84 -11.64 7.34 7.98
N MET A 85 -11.62 8.61 8.41
CA MET A 85 -12.21 9.05 9.69
C MET A 85 -13.71 8.77 9.73
N TRP A 86 -14.43 9.06 8.64
CA TRP A 86 -15.87 8.85 8.55
C TRP A 86 -16.27 7.38 8.67
N ILE A 87 -15.48 6.47 8.09
CA ILE A 87 -15.72 5.03 8.21
C ILE A 87 -15.46 4.55 9.64
N SER A 88 -14.23 4.76 10.13
CA SER A 88 -13.83 4.30 11.46
C SER A 88 -12.51 4.94 11.89
N PRO A 89 -12.39 5.43 13.14
CA PRO A 89 -11.12 5.91 13.68
C PRO A 89 -9.99 4.88 13.59
N ALA A 90 -10.31 3.59 13.78
CA ALA A 90 -9.32 2.51 13.68
C ALA A 90 -8.79 2.35 12.25
N PHE A 91 -9.66 2.50 11.24
CA PHE A 91 -9.25 2.48 9.84
C PHE A 91 -8.44 3.73 9.48
N ASN A 92 -8.82 4.90 10.00
CA ASN A 92 -8.06 6.14 9.81
C ASN A 92 -6.60 6.00 10.30
N LEU A 93 -6.38 5.39 11.47
CA LEU A 93 -5.02 5.12 11.95
C LEU A 93 -4.22 4.20 11.03
N LYS A 94 -4.86 3.19 10.40
CA LYS A 94 -4.20 2.34 9.40
C LYS A 94 -3.80 3.14 8.17
N VAL A 95 -4.68 4.02 7.70
CA VAL A 95 -4.41 4.90 6.55
C VAL A 95 -3.26 5.87 6.86
N ILE A 96 -3.27 6.52 8.03
CA ILE A 96 -2.17 7.39 8.47
C ILE A 96 -0.85 6.62 8.50
N ARG A 97 -0.81 5.43 9.13
CA ARG A 97 0.40 4.60 9.17
C ARG A 97 0.84 4.14 7.79
N ALA A 98 -0.09 3.83 6.87
CA ALA A 98 0.26 3.45 5.50
C ALA A 98 0.92 4.61 4.73
N PHE A 99 0.49 5.85 4.99
CA PHE A 99 1.10 7.03 4.40
C PHE A 99 2.42 7.46 5.06
N ASP A 100 2.57 7.23 6.36
CA ASP A 100 3.75 7.64 7.14
C ASP A 100 4.86 6.58 7.11
N GLN A 101 4.54 5.33 6.74
CA GLN A 101 5.55 4.30 6.58
C GLN A 101 6.57 4.74 5.51
N PRO A 102 7.86 4.91 5.88
CA PRO A 102 8.87 5.13 4.88
C PRO A 102 8.87 3.91 3.98
N ARG A 103 8.65 4.12 2.68
CA ARG A 103 8.84 3.06 1.68
C ARG A 103 10.20 2.44 1.99
N PRO A 104 10.33 1.12 2.14
CA PRO A 104 11.64 0.52 2.29
C PRO A 104 12.43 0.99 1.09
N LYS A 105 13.44 1.85 1.30
CA LYS A 105 14.36 2.18 0.24
C LYS A 105 14.91 0.83 -0.18
N ALA A 106 14.67 0.46 -1.43
CA ALA A 106 15.26 -0.73 -1.99
C ALA A 106 16.78 -0.54 -1.83
N TRP A 107 17.34 -1.16 -0.80
CA TRP A 107 18.78 -1.36 -0.78
C TRP A 107 19.03 -2.34 -1.92
N PRO A 108 19.79 -1.97 -2.95
CA PRO A 108 20.06 -2.88 -4.06
C PRO A 108 20.82 -4.08 -3.48
N TRP A 109 20.28 -5.28 -3.63
CA TRP A 109 20.96 -6.54 -3.30
C TRP A 109 21.76 -7.01 -4.51
N PRO A 110 22.91 -7.70 -4.33
CA PRO A 110 23.06 -8.77 -3.35
C PRO A 110 24.33 -8.67 -2.49
N ILE A 111 24.20 -8.76 -1.17
CA ILE A 111 25.32 -9.21 -0.34
C ILE A 111 25.10 -10.70 -0.12
N THR A 112 25.59 -11.52 -1.05
CA THR A 112 25.70 -12.96 -0.81
C THR A 112 26.32 -13.18 0.57
N PRO A 113 25.77 -14.07 1.42
CA PRO A 113 26.54 -14.53 2.57
C PRO A 113 27.81 -15.18 2.00
N PRO A 114 29.04 -14.77 2.39
CA PRO A 114 30.21 -15.54 2.02
C PRO A 114 30.00 -16.95 2.56
N THR A 115 30.11 -17.91 1.64
CA THR A 115 30.30 -19.33 1.90
C THR A 115 31.10 -19.50 3.19
N THR A 116 30.41 -19.76 4.29
CA THR A 116 31.07 -20.23 5.50
C THR A 116 30.68 -21.68 5.63
N SER A 117 31.43 -22.49 4.88
CA SER A 117 31.69 -23.87 5.24
C SER A 117 32.19 -23.85 6.67
N SER A 118 31.32 -24.10 7.63
CA SER A 118 31.76 -24.28 9.00
C SER A 118 31.00 -25.42 9.65
N THR A 119 31.83 -26.41 9.99
CA THR A 119 31.81 -27.09 11.28
C THR A 119 31.33 -28.52 11.23
N THR A 120 32.27 -29.38 10.85
CA THR A 120 32.85 -30.38 11.76
C THR A 120 31.96 -30.78 12.94
N ARG A 121 31.30 -31.93 12.80
CA ARG A 121 31.20 -32.95 13.85
C ARG A 121 31.45 -34.28 13.15
N SER A 122 32.69 -34.75 13.12
CA SER A 122 33.24 -35.73 14.07
C SER A 122 32.24 -36.83 14.42
N THR A 123 32.39 -38.01 13.82
CA THR A 123 32.14 -39.31 14.46
C THR A 123 32.97 -40.39 13.74
N THR A 124 34.15 -40.63 14.31
CA THR A 124 34.72 -41.94 14.66
C THR A 124 34.56 -43.14 13.70
N TRP A 125 35.71 -43.58 13.19
CA TRP A 125 36.20 -44.97 12.99
C TRP A 125 35.20 -46.11 12.71
N ARG A 126 35.32 -46.77 11.55
CA ARG A 126 35.44 -48.26 11.46
C ARG A 126 35.92 -48.76 10.10
N SER A 127 37.02 -49.52 10.16
CA SER A 127 37.41 -50.73 9.40
C SER A 127 37.34 -50.75 7.86
N SER A 128 38.49 -50.92 7.21
CA SER A 128 38.96 -52.18 6.60
C SER A 128 38.25 -52.48 5.26
N SER A 129 38.88 -52.73 4.12
CA SER A 129 40.23 -53.17 3.81
C SER A 129 40.30 -53.39 2.28
N ILE A 130 41.52 -53.50 1.74
CA ILE A 130 41.89 -54.16 0.46
C ILE A 130 41.94 -53.27 -0.81
N ARG A 131 43.18 -52.98 -1.21
CA ARG A 131 43.70 -52.88 -2.59
C ARG A 131 44.44 -54.22 -2.89
N PRO A 132 44.96 -54.49 -4.11
CA PRO A 132 44.56 -54.08 -5.48
C PRO A 132 44.70 -55.24 -6.50
N GLY A 133 44.52 -54.96 -7.79
CA GLY A 133 45.01 -55.77 -8.92
C GLY A 133 43.96 -55.92 -10.03
N SER A 134 44.28 -55.89 -11.31
CA SER A 134 45.47 -55.58 -12.10
C SER A 134 44.97 -55.33 -13.53
#